data_AF-X1QUN9-F1
#
_entry.id   AF-X1QUN9-F1
#
_cell.length_a   1.000
_cell.length_b   1.000
_cell.length_c   1.000
_cell.angle_alpha   90.00
_cell.angle_beta   90.00
_cell.angle_gamma   90.00
#
_symmetry.space_group_name_H-M   'P 1'
#
loop_
_entity.id
_entity.type
_entity.pdbx_description
1 polymer ?
#
loop_
_entity_poly.entity_id
_entity_poly.type
_entity_poly.pdbx_seq_one_letter_code
_entity_poly.pdbx_strand_id
1 'polypeptide(L)'
;PVFAKKGINYKNIFQAEGCDQCHGTGYRGRIAIYDILILDNELKADIANNKLSVAQLRKEGEKRGKSNLQKQGLRNVVSGITSLKELKRVVG
;
A
#
# COMPACT_ATOMS: atom_id res chain seq x y z
N PRO A 1 -14.34 4.83 18.55
CA PRO A 1 -13.96 5.33 17.20
C PRO A 1 -13.94 4.17 16.18
N VAL A 2 -14.15 4.45 14.88
CA VAL A 2 -14.23 3.42 13.82
C VAL A 2 -13.01 2.49 13.79
N PHE A 3 -11.82 3.02 14.10
CA PHE A 3 -10.57 2.25 14.14
C PHE A 3 -10.52 1.21 15.26
N ALA A 4 -10.98 1.55 16.47
CA ALA A 4 -11.03 0.62 17.60
C ALA A 4 -11.97 -0.56 17.33
N LYS A 5 -13.12 -0.31 16.66
CA LYS A 5 -14.07 -1.36 16.27
C LYS A 5 -13.49 -2.34 15.23
N LYS A 6 -12.44 -1.94 14.49
CA LYS A 6 -11.76 -2.77 13.49
C LYS A 6 -10.46 -3.41 14.01
N GLY A 7 -10.17 -3.33 15.31
CA GLY A 7 -8.93 -3.84 15.89
C GLY A 7 -7.67 -3.08 15.46
N ILE A 8 -7.82 -1.85 14.95
CA ILE A 8 -6.71 -1.04 14.46
C ILE A 8 -6.19 -0.17 15.61
N ASN A 9 -4.91 -0.31 15.95
CA ASN A 9 -4.24 0.56 16.91
C ASN A 9 -3.98 1.95 16.29
N TYR A 10 -4.94 2.85 16.48
CA TYR A 10 -4.91 4.20 15.92
C TYR A 10 -3.94 5.15 16.63
N LYS A 11 -3.36 4.76 17.79
CA LYS A 11 -2.39 5.60 18.52
C LYS A 11 -1.08 5.80 17.76
N ASN A 12 -0.78 4.92 16.81
CA ASN A 12 0.43 4.98 15.98
C ASN A 12 0.20 5.73 14.65
N ILE A 13 -0.96 6.36 14.46
CA ILE A 13 -1.21 7.17 13.27
C ILE A 13 -0.72 8.59 13.55
N PHE A 14 0.34 8.99 12.83
CA PHE A 14 0.98 10.29 13.02
C PHE A 14 0.65 11.28 11.91
N GLN A 15 0.72 12.56 12.26
CA GLN A 15 0.73 13.67 11.33
C GLN A 15 2.15 14.23 11.23
N ALA A 16 2.54 14.63 10.03
CA ALA A 16 3.86 15.21 9.79
C ALA A 16 3.89 16.66 10.29
N GLU A 17 4.76 16.93 11.26
CA GLU A 17 5.04 18.26 11.81
C GLU A 17 6.50 18.63 11.50
N GLY A 18 6.72 19.85 11.02
CA GLY A 18 8.04 20.31 10.60
C GLY A 18 8.92 20.75 11.77
N CYS A 19 10.20 20.38 11.72
CA CYS A 19 11.26 20.87 12.61
C CYS A 19 12.57 21.08 11.84
N ASP A 20 13.60 21.62 12.50
CA ASP A 20 14.91 21.87 11.87
C ASP A 20 15.56 20.59 11.34
N GLN A 21 15.40 19.47 12.05
CA GLN A 21 16.00 18.18 11.68
C GLN A 21 15.41 17.56 10.42
N CYS A 22 14.19 17.95 10.03
CA CYS A 22 13.57 17.53 8.78
C CYS A 22 13.44 18.69 7.78
N HIS A 23 14.14 19.82 8.03
CA HIS A 23 14.06 21.04 7.21
C HIS A 23 12.62 21.51 6.99
N GLY A 24 11.79 21.45 8.03
CA GLY A 24 10.39 21.89 7.98
C GLY A 24 9.41 20.98 7.23
N THR A 25 9.85 19.84 6.67
CA THR A 25 8.98 18.98 5.85
C THR A 25 8.06 18.05 6.65
N GLY A 26 8.48 17.69 7.86
CA GLY A 26 7.86 16.65 8.69
C GLY A 26 8.15 15.21 8.23
N TYR A 27 9.11 15.02 7.31
CA TYR A 27 9.55 13.71 6.83
C TYR A 27 11.06 13.61 6.76
N ARG A 28 11.60 12.41 6.97
CA ARG A 28 13.03 12.13 6.77
C ARG A 28 13.20 10.75 6.14
N GLY A 29 13.99 10.68 5.08
CA GLY A 29 14.15 9.45 4.31
C GLY A 29 12.95 9.13 3.43
N ARG A 30 12.94 7.93 2.86
CA ARG A 30 11.89 7.42 1.97
C ARG A 30 11.70 5.93 2.19
N ILE A 31 10.47 5.45 2.01
CA ILE A 31 10.13 4.03 1.99
C ILE A 31 9.39 3.70 0.70
N ALA A 32 9.63 2.52 0.16
CA ALA A 32 8.90 2.02 -0.99
C ALA A 32 7.62 1.29 -0.56
N ILE A 33 6.58 1.43 -1.37
CA ILE A 33 5.37 0.60 -1.32
C ILE A 33 5.32 -0.23 -2.61
N TYR A 34 5.00 -1.52 -2.47
CA TYR A 34 5.08 -2.47 -3.57
C TYR A 34 3.74 -3.13 -3.83
N ASP A 35 3.41 -3.32 -5.10
CA ASP A 35 2.27 -4.12 -5.54
C ASP A 35 2.79 -5.28 -6.38
N ILE A 36 3.06 -6.42 -5.72
CA ILE A 36 3.75 -7.56 -6.33
C ILE A 36 2.71 -8.58 -6.79
N LEU A 37 2.75 -8.91 -8.08
CA LEU A 37 2.01 -10.04 -8.65
C LEU A 37 2.97 -11.21 -8.85
N ILE A 38 2.74 -12.30 -8.12
CA ILE A 38 3.50 -13.55 -8.31
C ILE A 38 2.94 -14.29 -9.51
N LEU A 39 3.79 -14.58 -10.49
CA LEU A 39 3.46 -15.37 -11.67
C LEU A 39 3.80 -16.84 -11.41
N ASP A 40 2.81 -17.63 -11.01
CA ASP A 40 2.96 -19.08 -10.93
C ASP A 40 2.75 -19.74 -12.31
N ASN A 41 2.84 -21.06 -12.35
CA ASN A 41 2.79 -21.81 -13.62
C ASN A 41 1.44 -21.68 -14.33
N GLU A 42 0.34 -21.63 -13.58
CA GLU A 42 -1.00 -21.48 -14.12
C GLU A 42 -1.17 -20.09 -14.75
N LEU A 43 -0.82 -19.04 -14.02
CA LEU A 43 -0.97 -17.66 -14.50
C LEU A 43 -0.06 -17.38 -15.70
N LYS A 44 1.15 -17.95 -15.72
CA LYS A 44 2.05 -17.89 -16.88
C LYS A 44 1.43 -18.55 -18.12
N ALA A 45 0.84 -19.73 -17.97
CA ALA A 45 0.19 -20.43 -19.06
C ALA A 45 -1.02 -19.64 -19.60
N ASP A 46 -1.82 -19.05 -18.71
CA ASP A 46 -2.97 -18.26 -19.13
C ASP A 46 -2.59 -16.96 -19.84
N ILE A 47 -1.51 -16.30 -19.40
CA ILE A 47 -0.92 -15.15 -20.11
C ILE A 47 -0.42 -15.57 -21.49
N ALA A 48 0.36 -16.66 -21.56
CA ALA A 48 0.94 -17.15 -22.82
C ALA A 48 -0.12 -17.52 -23.87
N ASN A 49 -1.29 -18.00 -23.41
CA ASN A 49 -2.40 -18.37 -24.26
C ASN A 49 -3.41 -17.23 -24.51
N ASN A 50 -3.07 -15.98 -24.15
CA ASN A 50 -3.96 -14.80 -24.30
C ASN A 50 -5.34 -14.97 -23.66
N LYS A 51 -5.46 -15.75 -22.57
CA LYS A 51 -6.75 -16.03 -21.91
C LYS A 51 -7.22 -14.92 -20.97
N LEU A 52 -6.34 -13.97 -20.64
CA LEU A 52 -6.59 -12.95 -19.63
C LEU A 52 -6.42 -11.56 -20.20
N SER A 53 -7.48 -10.77 -20.10
CA SER A 53 -7.39 -9.31 -20.16
C SER A 53 -6.67 -8.75 -18.94
N VAL A 54 -6.20 -7.50 -19.03
CA VAL A 54 -5.61 -6.76 -17.90
C VAL A 54 -6.56 -6.70 -16.70
N ALA A 55 -7.87 -6.57 -16.93
CA ALA A 55 -8.86 -6.55 -15.86
C ALA A 55 -8.98 -7.90 -15.15
N GLN A 56 -8.94 -9.01 -15.91
CA GLN A 56 -8.93 -10.36 -15.33
C GLN A 56 -7.63 -10.61 -14.57
N LEU A 57 -6.47 -10.17 -15.10
CA LEU A 57 -5.18 -10.27 -14.42
C LEU A 57 -5.17 -9.56 -13.06
N ARG A 58 -5.79 -8.37 -12.97
CA ARG A 58 -5.95 -7.65 -11.69
C ARG A 58 -6.78 -8.43 -10.68
N LYS A 59 -7.95 -8.93 -11.09
CA LYS A 59 -8.83 -9.74 -10.24
C LYS A 59 -8.14 -11.01 -9.77
N GLU A 60 -7.39 -11.64 -10.65
CA GLU A 60 -6.66 -12.87 -10.35
C GLU A 60 -5.52 -12.61 -9.35
N GLY A 61 -4.83 -11.47 -9.49
CA GLY A 61 -3.92 -10.98 -8.47
C GLY A 61 -4.58 -10.83 -7.10
N GLU A 62 -5.72 -10.15 -7.02
CA GLU A 62 -6.43 -9.95 -5.73
C GLU A 62 -6.77 -11.26 -5.02
N LYS A 63 -7.19 -12.29 -5.76
CA LYS A 63 -7.44 -13.63 -5.20
C LYS A 63 -6.18 -14.29 -4.66
N ARG A 64 -5.04 -14.06 -5.31
CA ARG A 64 -3.72 -14.64 -4.97
C ARG A 64 -3.03 -13.90 -3.82
N GLY A 65 -3.79 -13.14 -3.02
CA GLY A 65 -3.27 -12.40 -1.88
C GLY A 65 -2.47 -11.15 -2.25
N LYS A 66 -2.54 -10.69 -3.51
CA LYS A 66 -1.93 -9.43 -3.93
C LYS A 66 -2.50 -8.27 -3.11
N SER A 67 -1.63 -7.54 -2.43
CA SER A 67 -2.00 -6.30 -1.77
C SER A 67 -1.72 -5.14 -2.70
N ASN A 68 -2.74 -4.35 -3.03
CA ASN A 68 -2.52 -3.12 -3.80
C ASN A 68 -1.71 -2.08 -3.02
N LEU A 69 -1.20 -1.08 -3.74
CA LEU A 69 -0.39 0.01 -3.19
C LEU A 69 -1.07 0.73 -2.02
N GLN A 70 -2.39 0.93 -2.11
CA GLN A 70 -3.16 1.64 -1.09
C GLN A 70 -3.21 0.85 0.22
N LYS A 71 -3.46 -0.46 0.15
CA LYS A 71 -3.47 -1.35 1.31
C LYS A 71 -2.09 -1.44 1.96
N GLN A 72 -1.01 -1.53 1.18
CA GLN A 72 0.36 -1.51 1.73
C GLN A 72 0.67 -0.17 2.40
N GLY A 73 0.33 0.93 1.75
CA GLY A 73 0.50 2.26 2.31
C GLY A 73 -0.29 2.47 3.61
N LEU A 74 -1.53 1.98 3.68
CA LEU A 74 -2.35 2.04 4.90
C LEU A 74 -1.71 1.25 6.06
N ARG A 75 -1.04 0.12 5.79
CA ARG A 75 -0.26 -0.59 6.81
C ARG A 75 0.87 0.28 7.34
N ASN A 76 1.62 0.95 6.45
CA ASN A 76 2.68 1.87 6.86
C ASN A 76 2.14 3.05 7.69
N VAL A 77 0.93 3.55 7.38
CA VAL A 77 0.26 4.59 8.18
C VAL A 77 -0.10 4.09 9.57
N VAL A 78 -0.73 2.91 9.68
CA VAL A 78 -1.12 2.35 10.98
C VAL A 78 0.10 1.97 11.82
N SER A 79 1.21 1.60 11.18
CA SER A 79 2.50 1.34 11.85
C SER A 79 3.32 2.60 12.15
N GLY A 80 2.82 3.79 11.79
CA GLY A 80 3.48 5.06 12.07
C GLY A 80 4.70 5.40 11.22
N ILE A 81 4.87 4.72 10.09
CA ILE A 81 6.01 4.92 9.17
C ILE A 81 5.78 6.11 8.23
N THR A 82 4.53 6.38 7.86
CA THR A 82 4.16 7.51 7.00
C THR A 82 2.80 8.08 7.40
N SER A 83 2.40 9.21 6.82
CA SER A 83 1.13 9.88 7.14
C SER A 83 0.04 9.55 6.11
N LEU A 84 -1.22 9.72 6.51
CA LEU A 84 -2.36 9.63 5.57
C LEU A 84 -2.25 10.65 4.44
N LYS A 85 -1.72 11.85 4.73
CA LYS A 85 -1.51 12.90 3.72
C LYS A 85 -0.53 12.44 2.66
N GLU A 86 0.57 11.83 3.07
CA GLU A 86 1.61 11.37 2.16
C GLU A 86 1.14 10.17 1.33
N LEU A 87 0.40 9.25 1.94
CA LEU A 87 -0.22 8.15 1.21
C LEU A 87 -1.18 8.64 0.11
N LYS A 88 -2.04 9.62 0.43
CA LYS A 88 -2.96 10.20 -0.54
C LYS A 88 -2.22 10.91 -1.67
N ARG A 89 -1.07 11.53 -1.40
CA ARG A 89 -0.24 12.20 -2.41
C ARG A 89 0.35 11.22 -3.43
N VAL A 90 0.67 9.99 -3.04
CA VAL A 90 1.42 9.04 -3.89
C VAL A 90 0.59 7.91 -4.49
N VAL A 91 -0.58 7.58 -3.92
CA VAL A 91 -1.48 6.52 -4.42
C VAL A 91 -2.88 7.04 -4.78
N GLY A 92 -3.20 8.28 -4.40
CA GLY A 92 -4.52 8.89 -4.63
C GLY A 92 -4.73 9.39 -6.05
#